data_AF-A0A1H4FEI5-F1
#
_entry.id   AF-A0A1H4FEI5-F1
#
_cell.length_a   1.000
_cell.length_b   1.000
_cell.length_c   1.000
_cell.angle_alpha   90.00
_cell.angle_beta   90.00
_cell.angle_gamma   90.00
#
_symmetry.space_group_name_H-M   'P 1'
#
loop_
_entity.id
_entity.type
_entity.pdbx_description
1 polymer ?
#
loop_
_entity_poly.entity_id
_entity_poly.type
_entity_poly.pdbx_seq_one_letter_code
_entity_poly.pdbx_strand_id
1 'polypeptide(L)'
;MKTRFQIESLLTAVAMAAPLATNAEPAAALSPEQQEADYRVVAARCGTPAYEKAFFNQSKAAVAAGLVSKNRPPAEVEKTIATLRRSPFVLVAAPADCPAQIKQLDELRSTRSALLKSSRGARKAAAR
;
A
#
# COMPACT_ATOMS: atom_id res chain seq x y z
N MET A 1 50.95 -18.11 57.11
CA MET A 1 50.41 -19.39 56.62
C MET A 1 50.06 -19.24 55.14
N LYS A 2 50.42 -20.24 54.35
CA LYS A 2 50.54 -20.23 52.89
C LYS A 2 49.42 -21.10 52.30
N THR A 3 49.06 -20.88 51.03
CA THR A 3 48.22 -21.72 50.13
C THR A 3 46.70 -21.54 50.22
N ARG A 4 45.89 -21.57 49.14
CA ARG A 4 46.06 -21.76 47.69
C ARG A 4 44.74 -21.26 47.04
N PHE A 5 44.81 -20.45 45.99
CA PHE A 5 43.67 -20.14 45.13
C PHE A 5 43.38 -21.36 44.24
N GLN A 6 42.15 -21.89 44.31
CA GLN A 6 41.63 -22.86 43.32
C GLN A 6 40.92 -22.07 42.23
N ILE A 7 41.50 -22.07 41.03
CA ILE A 7 40.88 -21.56 39.80
C ILE A 7 40.44 -22.80 39.02
N GLU A 8 39.21 -23.21 39.21
CA GLU A 8 38.52 -24.12 38.30
C GLU A 8 37.10 -23.60 38.15
N SER A 9 36.77 -23.08 36.98
CA SER A 9 35.51 -23.36 36.29
C SER A 9 35.50 -22.67 34.93
N LEU A 10 35.79 -23.51 33.94
CA LEU A 10 35.02 -23.69 32.72
C LEU A 10 34.70 -22.44 31.90
N LEU A 11 35.48 -22.31 30.82
CA LEU A 11 35.04 -21.71 29.57
C LEU A 11 33.71 -22.35 29.12
N THR A 12 32.68 -21.53 28.97
CA THR A 12 31.57 -21.82 28.08
C THR A 12 31.24 -20.56 27.29
N ALA A 13 31.99 -20.33 26.22
CA ALA A 13 31.67 -19.34 25.21
C ALA A 13 30.48 -19.85 24.39
N VAL A 14 29.26 -19.53 24.83
CA VAL A 14 28.07 -19.71 24.00
C VAL A 14 27.92 -18.47 23.14
N ALA A 15 28.43 -18.57 21.91
CA ALA A 15 28.10 -17.65 20.84
C ALA A 15 26.62 -17.87 20.48
N MET A 16 25.73 -17.13 21.14
CA MET A 16 24.37 -16.94 20.63
C MET A 16 24.49 -16.08 19.38
N ALA A 17 24.57 -16.74 18.22
CA ALA A 17 24.25 -16.13 16.94
C ALA A 17 22.78 -15.66 17.02
N ALA A 18 22.58 -14.40 17.39
CA ALA A 18 21.31 -13.75 17.21
C ALA A 18 21.07 -13.67 15.69
N PRO A 19 20.00 -14.27 15.15
CA PRO A 19 19.58 -13.90 13.82
C PRO A 19 19.25 -12.42 13.89
N LEU A 20 19.94 -11.61 13.07
CA LEU A 20 19.48 -10.29 12.68
C LEU A 20 18.15 -10.50 11.94
N ALA A 21 17.08 -10.71 12.70
CA ALA A 21 15.74 -10.48 12.23
C ALA A 21 15.67 -8.98 11.98
N THR A 22 15.86 -8.60 10.72
CA THR A 22 15.26 -7.39 10.18
C THR A 22 13.81 -7.42 10.62
N ASN A 23 13.48 -6.58 11.60
CA ASN A 23 12.11 -6.15 11.81
C ASN A 23 11.71 -5.43 10.52
N ALA A 24 11.20 -6.19 9.55
CA ALA A 24 10.19 -5.63 8.69
C ALA A 24 9.02 -5.32 9.63
N GLU A 25 8.98 -4.09 10.14
CA GLU A 25 7.78 -3.56 10.78
C GLU A 25 6.61 -3.96 9.88
N PRO A 26 5.58 -4.65 10.38
CA PRO A 26 4.38 -4.84 9.60
C PRO A 26 3.87 -3.43 9.33
N ALA A 27 4.07 -2.93 8.10
CA ALA A 27 3.54 -1.66 7.68
C ALA A 27 2.08 -1.66 8.10
N ALA A 28 1.73 -0.82 9.08
CA ALA A 28 0.40 -0.79 9.66
C ALA A 28 -0.59 -0.80 8.50
N ALA A 29 -1.50 -1.79 8.48
CA ALA A 29 -2.40 -1.99 7.36
C ALA A 29 -3.09 -0.66 7.03
N LEU A 30 -2.70 -0.05 5.90
CA LEU A 30 -3.22 1.25 5.52
C LEU A 30 -4.73 1.12 5.35
N SER A 31 -5.47 2.15 5.78
CA SER A 31 -6.89 2.20 5.45
C SER A 31 -7.03 2.19 3.92
N PRO A 32 -8.10 1.60 3.37
CA PRO A 32 -8.27 1.54 1.92
C PRO A 32 -8.36 2.94 1.30
N GLU A 33 -8.87 3.93 2.04
CA GLU A 33 -8.86 5.33 1.62
C GLU A 33 -7.45 5.95 1.59
N GLN A 34 -6.59 5.59 2.54
CA GLN A 34 -5.19 6.02 2.54
C GLN A 34 -4.45 5.42 1.35
N GLN A 35 -4.64 4.11 1.12
CA GLN A 35 -4.03 3.42 0.01
C GLN A 35 -4.48 4.00 -1.34
N GLU A 36 -5.77 4.36 -1.46
CA GLU A 36 -6.29 5.04 -2.66
C GLU A 36 -5.68 6.42 -2.86
N ALA A 37 -5.50 7.20 -1.78
CA ALA A 37 -4.84 8.49 -1.83
C ALA A 37 -3.40 8.34 -2.34
N ASP A 38 -2.68 7.33 -1.86
CA ASP A 38 -1.31 7.06 -2.25
C ASP A 38 -1.21 6.65 -3.72
N TYR A 39 -2.08 5.76 -4.19
CA TYR A 39 -2.11 5.37 -5.61
C TYR A 39 -2.36 6.56 -6.53
N ARG A 40 -3.23 7.50 -6.15
CA ARG A 40 -3.46 8.73 -6.94
C ARG A 40 -2.21 9.62 -6.97
N VAL A 41 -1.46 9.70 -5.87
CA VAL A 41 -0.21 10.47 -5.83
C VAL A 41 0.89 9.79 -6.65
N VAL A 42 1.01 8.46 -6.56
CA VAL A 42 1.94 7.67 -7.38
C VAL A 42 1.61 7.83 -8.87
N ALA A 43 0.33 7.77 -9.25
CA ALA A 43 -0.11 7.98 -10.63
C ALA A 43 0.26 9.38 -11.15
N ALA A 44 0.10 10.42 -10.32
CA ALA A 44 0.46 11.79 -10.68
C ALA A 44 1.98 12.00 -10.78
N ARG A 45 2.77 11.28 -9.99
CA ARG A 45 4.22 11.42 -9.99
C ARG A 45 4.91 10.60 -11.08
N CYS A 46 4.50 9.35 -11.26
CA CYS A 46 5.18 8.39 -12.13
C CYS A 46 4.49 8.21 -13.49
N GLY A 47 3.24 8.65 -13.61
CA GLY A 47 2.46 8.56 -14.84
C GLY A 47 2.68 9.76 -15.75
N THR A 48 2.27 9.60 -17.00
CA THR A 48 2.07 10.75 -17.91
C THR A 48 0.78 11.49 -17.51
N PRO A 49 0.58 12.75 -17.93
CA PRO A 49 -0.66 13.49 -17.64
C PRO A 49 -1.92 12.76 -18.12
N ALA A 50 -1.84 12.05 -19.25
CA ALA A 50 -2.93 11.22 -19.76
C ALA A 50 -3.19 10.00 -18.86
N TYR A 51 -2.12 9.36 -18.37
CA TYR A 51 -2.20 8.24 -17.44
C TYR A 51 -2.86 8.64 -16.12
N GLU A 52 -2.38 9.73 -15.51
CA GLU A 52 -2.92 10.27 -14.26
C GLU A 52 -4.43 10.51 -14.38
N LYS A 53 -4.86 11.21 -15.44
CA LYS A 53 -6.28 11.50 -15.66
C LYS A 53 -7.11 10.24 -15.81
N ALA A 54 -6.61 9.24 -16.57
CA ALA A 54 -7.31 7.98 -16.77
C ALA A 54 -7.40 7.18 -15.45
N PHE A 55 -6.31 7.10 -14.69
CA PHE A 55 -6.27 6.45 -13.38
C PHE A 55 -7.23 7.13 -12.40
N PHE A 56 -7.19 8.46 -12.32
CA PHE A 56 -8.05 9.24 -11.43
C PHE A 56 -9.53 9.00 -11.71
N ASN A 57 -9.95 9.01 -12.98
CA ASN A 57 -11.33 8.72 -13.37
C ASN A 57 -11.77 7.30 -12.96
N GLN A 58 -10.90 6.31 -13.18
CA GLN A 58 -11.18 4.93 -12.77
C GLN A 58 -11.24 4.78 -11.25
N SER A 59 -10.35 5.48 -10.54
CA SER A 59 -10.33 5.54 -9.08
C SER A 59 -11.65 6.11 -8.54
N LYS A 60 -12.14 7.24 -9.07
CA LYS A 60 -13.45 7.79 -8.67
C LYS A 60 -14.60 6.82 -8.95
N ALA A 61 -14.55 6.12 -10.09
CA ALA A 61 -15.54 5.09 -10.40
C ALA A 61 -15.48 3.91 -9.41
N ALA A 62 -14.29 3.52 -8.96
CA ALA A 62 -14.10 2.48 -7.94
C ALA A 62 -14.66 2.91 -6.57
N VAL A 63 -14.44 4.16 -6.17
CA VAL A 63 -15.05 4.73 -4.95
C VAL A 63 -16.57 4.77 -5.06
N ALA A 64 -17.12 5.23 -6.19
CA ALA A 64 -18.56 5.27 -6.44
C ALA A 64 -19.21 3.88 -6.50
N ALA A 65 -18.43 2.84 -6.84
CA ALA A 65 -18.87 1.45 -6.82
C ALA A 65 -18.67 0.76 -5.46
N GLY A 66 -18.15 1.46 -4.45
CA GLY A 66 -17.88 0.89 -3.12
C GLY A 66 -16.73 -0.12 -3.10
N LEU A 67 -15.82 -0.07 -4.09
CA LEU A 67 -14.66 -0.96 -4.18
C LEU A 67 -13.50 -0.53 -3.28
N VAL A 68 -13.49 0.73 -2.84
CA VAL A 68 -12.48 1.28 -1.92
C VAL A 68 -12.99 1.19 -0.48
N SER A 69 -14.15 1.79 -0.21
CA SER A 69 -14.79 1.78 1.11
C SER A 69 -16.24 1.34 0.94
N LYS A 70 -16.61 0.25 1.61
CA LYS A 70 -17.98 -0.29 1.57
C LYS A 70 -18.85 0.47 2.58
N ASN A 71 -20.14 0.59 2.31
CA ASN A 71 -21.15 1.16 3.22
C ASN A 71 -20.94 2.63 3.61
N ARG A 72 -20.14 3.39 2.85
CA ARG A 72 -19.94 4.82 3.05
C ARG A 72 -20.37 5.60 1.81
N PRO A 73 -20.93 6.82 1.96
CA PRO A 73 -21.32 7.63 0.83
C PRO A 73 -20.08 8.05 0.02
N PRO A 74 -20.08 7.89 -1.32
CA PRO A 74 -18.89 8.15 -2.16
C PRO A 74 -18.30 9.56 -2.00
N ALA A 75 -19.14 10.56 -1.76
CA ALA A 75 -18.69 11.95 -1.58
C ALA A 75 -17.84 12.14 -0.32
N GLU A 76 -18.19 11.48 0.79
CA GLU A 76 -17.39 11.52 2.02
C GLU A 76 -16.07 10.78 1.83
N VAL A 77 -16.10 9.62 1.17
CA VAL A 77 -14.90 8.83 0.89
C VAL A 77 -13.92 9.64 0.03
N GLU A 78 -14.40 10.32 -1.02
CA GLU A 78 -13.57 11.21 -1.84
C GLU A 78 -12.97 12.37 -1.03
N LYS A 79 -13.75 12.97 -0.11
CA LYS A 79 -13.26 14.03 0.78
C LYS A 79 -12.16 13.51 1.72
N THR A 80 -12.34 12.30 2.27
CA THR A 80 -11.32 11.63 3.09
C THR A 80 -10.06 11.38 2.27
N ILE A 81 -10.16 10.75 1.10
CA ILE A 81 -9.02 10.47 0.21
C ILE A 81 -8.26 11.76 -0.14
N ALA A 82 -8.97 12.85 -0.45
CA ALA A 82 -8.34 14.14 -0.75
C ALA A 82 -7.53 14.70 0.43
N THR A 83 -7.99 14.46 1.66
CA THR A 83 -7.32 14.91 2.90
C THR A 83 -6.11 14.04 3.24
N LEU A 84 -6.14 12.75 2.87
CA LEU A 84 -5.09 11.77 3.17
C LEU A 84 -3.91 11.78 2.19
N ARG A 85 -3.87 12.68 1.20
CA ARG A 85 -2.80 12.73 0.20
C ARG A 85 -1.46 13.03 0.87
N ARG A 86 -0.57 12.03 0.85
CA ARG A 86 0.80 12.16 1.38
C ARG A 86 1.71 12.84 0.36
N SER A 87 2.85 13.33 0.86
CA SER A 87 3.88 13.90 -0.01
C SER A 87 4.37 12.85 -1.00
N PRO A 88 4.51 13.18 -2.30
CA PRO A 88 4.96 12.23 -3.30
C PRO A 88 6.33 11.65 -2.98
N PHE A 89 7.23 12.42 -2.34
CA PHE A 89 8.58 12.00 -1.94
C PHE A 89 8.59 10.89 -0.88
N VAL A 90 7.51 10.74 -0.13
CA VAL A 90 7.35 9.65 0.85
C VAL A 90 6.94 8.35 0.16
N LEU A 91 6.23 8.44 -0.96
CA LEU A 91 5.65 7.27 -1.66
C LEU A 91 6.56 6.70 -2.74
N VAL A 92 7.37 7.55 -3.36
CA VAL A 92 8.33 7.19 -4.39
C VAL A 92 9.62 7.91 -4.00
N ALA A 93 10.73 7.23 -3.77
CA ALA A 93 11.95 7.94 -3.37
C ALA A 93 12.62 8.52 -4.62
N ALA A 94 12.87 7.66 -5.61
CA ALA A 94 13.57 8.02 -6.84
C ALA A 94 12.69 7.86 -8.08
N PRO A 95 12.94 8.63 -9.16
CA PRO A 95 12.29 8.40 -10.45
C PRO A 95 12.53 6.99 -11.02
N ALA A 96 13.65 6.35 -10.64
CA ALA A 96 13.98 4.98 -11.03
C ALA A 96 12.96 3.95 -10.52
N ASP A 97 12.20 4.26 -9.47
CA ASP A 97 11.17 3.37 -8.91
C ASP A 97 9.85 3.42 -9.71
N CYS A 98 9.67 4.42 -10.58
CA CYS A 98 8.42 4.65 -11.28
C CYS A 98 7.95 3.50 -12.20
N PRO A 99 8.83 2.77 -12.93
CA PRO A 99 8.40 1.64 -13.74
C PRO A 99 7.75 0.53 -12.92
N ALA A 100 8.25 0.24 -11.72
CA ALA A 100 7.66 -0.75 -10.83
C ALA A 100 6.31 -0.29 -10.30
N GLN A 101 6.22 0.98 -9.89
CA GLN A 101 4.99 1.58 -9.40
C GLN A 101 3.88 1.61 -10.46
N ILE A 102 4.21 1.94 -11.72
CA ILE A 102 3.23 1.96 -12.81
C ILE A 102 2.72 0.55 -13.12
N LYS A 103 3.57 -0.49 -13.07
CA LYS A 103 3.13 -1.88 -13.24
C LYS A 103 2.10 -2.28 -12.17
N GLN A 104 2.36 -1.94 -10.90
CA GLN A 104 1.42 -2.20 -9.81
C GLN A 104 0.09 -1.47 -10.01
N LEU A 105 0.13 -0.22 -10.46
CA LEU A 105 -1.09 0.53 -10.78
C LEU A 105 -1.83 -0.09 -11.97
N ASP A 106 -1.16 -0.60 -12.99
CA ASP A 106 -1.80 -1.25 -14.14
C ASP A 106 -2.49 -2.57 -13.78
N GLU A 107 -1.91 -3.35 -12.88
CA GLU A 107 -2.55 -4.55 -12.30
C GLU A 107 -3.82 -4.18 -11.51
N LEU A 108 -3.72 -3.13 -10.70
CA LEU A 108 -4.86 -2.60 -9.95
C LEU A 108 -5.97 -2.10 -10.88
N ARG A 109 -5.62 -1.35 -11.92
CA ARG A 109 -6.56 -0.87 -12.94
C ARG A 109 -7.21 -2.03 -13.67
N SER A 110 -6.46 -3.06 -14.05
CA SER A 110 -6.97 -4.23 -14.74
C SER A 110 -8.00 -4.96 -13.88
N THR A 111 -7.65 -5.24 -12.62
CA THR A 111 -8.54 -5.86 -11.62
C THR A 111 -9.81 -5.05 -11.41
N ARG A 112 -9.69 -3.73 -11.19
CA ARG A 112 -10.85 -2.84 -11.00
C ARG A 112 -11.72 -2.75 -12.24
N SER A 113 -11.15 -2.77 -13.44
CA SER A 113 -11.94 -2.70 -14.68
C SER A 113 -12.87 -3.90 -14.82
N ALA A 114 -12.44 -5.10 -14.42
CA ALA A 114 -13.26 -6.30 -14.41
C ALA A 114 -14.42 -6.17 -13.40
N LEU A 115 -14.13 -5.73 -12.18
CA LEU A 115 -15.13 -5.53 -11.12
C LEU A 115 -16.14 -4.41 -11.46
N LEU A 116 -15.69 -3.35 -12.13
CA LEU A 116 -16.56 -2.25 -12.58
C LEU A 116 -17.44 -2.65 -13.77
N LYS A 117 -17.01 -3.61 -14.59
CA LYS A 117 -17.83 -4.18 -15.67
C LYS A 117 -18.91 -5.10 -15.11
N SER A 118 -18.55 -5.97 -14.16
CA SER A 118 -19.51 -6.91 -13.53
C SER A 118 -20.59 -6.17 -12.74
N SER A 119 -20.22 -5.16 -11.96
CA SER A 119 -21.18 -4.35 -11.19
C SER A 119 -22.14 -3.53 -12.08
N ARG A 120 -21.67 -3.05 -13.25
CA ARG A 120 -22.54 -2.40 -14.25
C ARG A 120 -23.49 -3.38 -14.92
N GLY A 121 -23.02 -4.59 -15.24
CA GLY A 121 -23.87 -5.66 -15.76
C GLY A 121 -24.99 -6.04 -14.79
N ALA A 122 -24.66 -6.19 -13.50
CA ALA A 122 -25.63 -6.49 -12.45
C ALA A 122 -26.68 -5.37 -12.28
N ARG A 123 -26.26 -4.09 -12.25
CA ARG A 123 -27.22 -2.96 -12.20
C ARG A 123 -28.13 -2.87 -13.41
N LYS A 124 -27.60 -3.14 -14.61
CA LYS A 124 -28.41 -3.14 -15.84
C LYS A 124 -29.44 -4.27 -15.84
N ALA A 125 -29.10 -5.42 -15.26
CA ALA A 125 -30.03 -6.54 -15.10
C ALA A 125 -31.12 -6.25 -14.05
N ALA A 126 -30.77 -5.59 -12.94
CA ALA A 126 -31.72 -5.22 -11.89
C ALA A 126 -32.66 -4.05 -12.24
N ALA A 127 -32.36 -3.31 -13.31
CA ALA A 127 -33.18 -2.20 -13.82
C ALA A 127 -34.10 -2.61 -14.97
N ARG A 128 -34.20 -3.91 -15.27
CA ARG A 128 -35.15 -4.51 -16.21
C ARG A 128 -36.20 -5.28 -15.43
#